data_AF-A0A3B8U6X8-F1
#
_entry.id   AF-A0A3B8U6X8-F1
#
_cell.length_a   1.000
_cell.length_b   1.000
_cell.length_c   1.000
_cell.angle_alpha   90.00
_cell.angle_beta   90.00
_cell.angle_gamma   90.00
#
_symmetry.space_group_name_H-M   'P 1'
#
loop_
_entity.id
_entity.type
_entity.pdbx_description
1 polymer ?
#
loop_
_entity_poly.entity_id
_entity_poly.type
_entity_poly.pdbx_seq_one_letter_code
_entity_poly.pdbx_strand_id
1 'polypeptide(L)'
;MQINELFFDDRSFIQRPLDEDTPQTHWTASCQLVILQLASLLTDPICKVREHVYLMKLVPLSNASEKIKKVAYFVLGLTMAAYAVIAPIAAPIGALLRKIASLFSSTIYTHERGPLAKKVIPGPSITLVSYNVCYMPGGYAVSDGGVPPPSFNNRKRIMENNELIHDILKPDIVCLQEVPDIADAQFISSQFSDYPFIIPVAGIKAIGPSSMMYVASKCEIVAHSIEFTPFVKGTEVTGRAASSEKGFLSFDLKDTHVSIICTHLQHSEIPAKAEPMDITSRKLQMLKIAEKIQEKRNEGKIVIFTGDLNQEEKELYDTLEQEIFENLKLQRDPLVENIPTWGGDAWCAKLEGKEPSPSLVLDYTFAAGAKKITTAVIDVGFKGDEFRFHALSDHKPIYSTVVL
;
A
#
# COMPACT_ATOMS: atom_id res chain seq x y z
N MET A 1 9.09 -41.84 -3.88
CA MET A 1 7.70 -41.33 -3.73
C MET A 1 7.76 -39.84 -3.99
N GLN A 2 7.49 -39.46 -5.24
CA GLN A 2 7.59 -38.11 -5.79
C GLN A 2 6.29 -37.35 -5.56
N ILE A 3 6.37 -36.21 -4.88
CA ILE A 3 5.42 -35.10 -4.98
C ILE A 3 6.26 -33.84 -4.73
N ASN A 4 6.93 -33.32 -5.75
CA ASN A 4 7.63 -32.01 -5.70
C ASN A 4 8.06 -31.62 -7.13
N GLU A 5 7.12 -31.52 -8.09
CA GLU A 5 7.47 -31.03 -9.45
C GLU A 5 6.24 -30.65 -10.31
N LEU A 6 5.24 -29.98 -9.75
CA LEU A 6 4.01 -29.66 -10.50
C LEU A 6 3.42 -28.27 -10.22
N PHE A 7 4.23 -27.24 -9.98
CA PHE A 7 3.73 -25.84 -9.95
C PHE A 7 4.82 -24.81 -10.31
N PHE A 8 5.36 -24.91 -11.52
CA PHE A 8 5.89 -23.72 -12.21
C PHE A 8 5.15 -23.64 -13.54
N ASP A 9 4.08 -22.84 -13.54
CA ASP A 9 3.26 -22.62 -14.72
C ASP A 9 3.59 -21.25 -15.31
N ASP A 10 3.95 -21.31 -16.58
CA ASP A 10 4.42 -20.28 -17.47
C ASP A 10 3.27 -19.33 -17.81
N ARG A 11 3.21 -18.17 -17.14
CA ARG A 11 2.15 -17.17 -17.38
C ARG A 11 2.64 -16.04 -18.27
N SER A 12 2.78 -16.34 -19.55
CA SER A 12 2.62 -15.32 -20.59
C SER A 12 1.12 -14.95 -20.68
N PHE A 13 0.69 -14.03 -19.83
CA PHE A 13 -0.67 -13.48 -19.90
C PHE A 13 -0.81 -12.64 -21.17
N ILE A 14 -1.53 -13.18 -22.16
CA ILE A 14 -2.02 -12.41 -23.29
C ILE A 14 -3.09 -11.45 -22.76
N GLN A 15 -2.72 -10.17 -22.59
CA GLN A 15 -3.68 -9.09 -22.36
C GLN A 15 -4.62 -9.02 -23.58
N ARG A 16 -5.91 -9.33 -23.38
CA ARG A 16 -6.92 -9.00 -24.39
C ARG A 16 -7.30 -7.52 -24.23
N PRO A 17 -7.48 -6.77 -25.33
CA PRO A 17 -8.01 -5.41 -25.26
C PRO A 17 -9.41 -5.45 -24.63
N LEU A 18 -9.63 -4.59 -23.64
CA LEU A 18 -10.96 -4.36 -23.07
C LEU A 18 -11.71 -3.40 -24.00
N ASP A 19 -12.79 -3.85 -24.63
CA ASP A 19 -13.72 -2.96 -25.33
C ASP A 19 -14.46 -2.09 -24.30
N GLU A 20 -14.32 -0.76 -24.44
CA GLU A 20 -14.63 0.25 -23.42
C GLU A 20 -16.12 0.40 -23.05
N ASP A 21 -17.04 -0.26 -23.76
CA ASP A 21 -18.49 -0.01 -23.64
C ASP A 21 -19.37 -1.26 -23.42
N THR A 22 -18.80 -2.41 -23.03
CA THR A 22 -19.65 -3.60 -22.75
C THR A 22 -20.13 -3.64 -21.30
N PRO A 23 -21.46 -3.67 -21.03
CA PRO A 23 -22.02 -3.82 -19.68
C PRO A 23 -21.52 -5.05 -18.91
N GLN A 24 -20.95 -6.04 -19.61
CA GLN A 24 -20.37 -7.25 -19.02
C GLN A 24 -19.18 -6.97 -18.09
N THR A 25 -18.36 -5.94 -18.35
CA THR A 25 -17.15 -5.66 -17.55
C THR A 25 -17.48 -5.09 -16.16
N HIS A 26 -18.58 -4.35 -16.03
CA HIS A 26 -19.02 -3.79 -14.75
C HIS A 26 -19.60 -4.84 -13.81
N TRP A 27 -20.42 -5.77 -14.31
CA TRP A 27 -20.98 -6.86 -13.51
C TRP A 27 -19.88 -7.80 -12.98
N THR A 28 -18.82 -8.04 -13.77
CA THR A 28 -17.70 -8.86 -13.33
C THR A 28 -16.89 -8.20 -12.21
N ALA A 29 -16.67 -6.89 -12.28
CA ALA A 29 -15.92 -6.16 -11.24
C ALA A 29 -16.67 -6.12 -9.91
N SER A 30 -17.97 -5.81 -9.91
CA SER A 30 -18.77 -5.80 -8.67
C SER A 30 -18.88 -7.18 -8.03
N CYS A 31 -19.11 -8.23 -8.82
CA CYS A 31 -19.11 -9.61 -8.31
C CYS A 31 -17.75 -10.01 -7.74
N GLN A 32 -16.66 -9.65 -8.42
CA GLN A 32 -15.31 -9.92 -7.94
C GLN A 32 -15.05 -9.26 -6.58
N LEU A 33 -15.42 -7.99 -6.41
CA LEU A 33 -15.25 -7.27 -5.15
C LEU A 33 -16.03 -7.91 -4.02
N VAL A 34 -17.28 -8.31 -4.26
CA VAL A 34 -18.09 -9.02 -3.27
C VAL A 34 -17.45 -10.35 -2.87
N ILE A 35 -16.94 -11.12 -3.84
CA ILE A 35 -16.22 -12.38 -3.55
C ILE A 35 -14.96 -12.10 -2.73
N LEU A 36 -14.19 -11.06 -3.07
CA LEU A 36 -12.98 -10.67 -2.35
C LEU A 36 -13.29 -10.21 -0.93
N GLN A 37 -14.38 -9.47 -0.71
CA GLN A 37 -14.84 -9.05 0.61
C GLN A 37 -15.23 -10.26 1.48
N LEU A 38 -16.03 -11.17 0.94
CA LEU A 38 -16.40 -12.41 1.62
C LEU A 38 -15.15 -13.24 1.94
N ALA A 39 -14.23 -13.36 0.99
CA ALA A 39 -12.94 -13.98 1.20
C ALA A 39 -12.16 -13.33 2.35
N SER A 40 -12.12 -12.00 2.41
CA SER A 40 -11.43 -11.26 3.46
C SER A 40 -12.02 -11.55 4.84
N LEU A 41 -13.34 -11.46 4.97
CA LEU A 41 -14.07 -11.78 6.20
C LEU A 41 -13.80 -13.21 6.68
N LEU A 42 -13.71 -14.17 5.75
CA LEU A 42 -13.45 -15.58 6.07
C LEU A 42 -11.98 -15.84 6.45
N THR A 43 -11.04 -15.02 5.98
CA THR A 43 -9.62 -15.10 6.37
C THR A 43 -9.26 -14.29 7.61
N ASP A 44 -10.06 -13.28 7.96
CA ASP A 44 -9.82 -12.37 9.09
C ASP A 44 -9.62 -13.09 10.45
N PRO A 45 -10.30 -14.20 10.78
CA PRO A 45 -10.06 -14.92 12.03
C PRO A 45 -8.58 -15.28 12.28
N ILE A 46 -7.80 -15.63 11.25
CA ILE A 46 -6.35 -15.89 11.40
C ILE A 46 -5.64 -14.62 11.87
N CYS A 47 -5.91 -13.49 11.21
CA CYS A 47 -5.34 -12.20 11.56
C CYS A 47 -5.77 -11.77 12.97
N LYS A 48 -7.05 -11.97 13.33
CA LYS A 48 -7.56 -11.61 14.65
C LYS A 48 -6.90 -12.36 15.78
N VAL A 49 -6.61 -13.67 15.64
CA VAL A 49 -5.88 -14.40 16.67
C VAL A 49 -4.54 -13.73 16.98
N ARG A 50 -3.72 -13.44 15.96
CA ARG A 50 -2.42 -12.80 16.15
C ARG A 50 -2.56 -11.36 16.65
N GLU A 51 -3.49 -10.59 16.10
CA GLU A 51 -3.76 -9.21 16.53
C GLU A 51 -4.11 -9.14 18.03
N HIS A 52 -4.91 -10.07 18.53
CA HIS A 52 -5.29 -10.12 19.95
C HIS A 52 -4.09 -10.41 20.86
N VAL A 53 -3.13 -11.23 20.43
CA VAL A 53 -1.86 -11.43 21.15
C VAL A 53 -1.12 -10.11 21.32
N TYR A 54 -1.05 -9.29 20.27
CA TYR A 54 -0.41 -7.99 20.33
C TYR A 54 -1.21 -6.97 21.16
N LEU A 55 -2.54 -6.96 21.06
CA LEU A 55 -3.39 -6.11 21.91
C LEU A 55 -3.22 -6.45 23.39
N MET A 56 -3.04 -7.72 23.76
CA MET A 56 -2.71 -8.12 25.13
C MET A 56 -1.38 -7.53 25.62
N LYS A 57 -0.38 -7.37 24.73
CA LYS A 57 0.90 -6.70 25.06
C LYS A 57 0.71 -5.19 25.32
N LEU A 58 -0.37 -4.59 24.82
CA LEU A 58 -0.70 -3.17 25.04
C LEU A 58 -1.51 -2.91 26.32
N VAL A 59 -2.23 -3.90 26.86
CA VAL A 59 -3.03 -3.75 28.09
C VAL A 59 -2.23 -3.16 29.27
N PRO A 60 -0.98 -3.57 29.54
CA PRO A 60 -0.17 -2.98 30.61
C PRO A 60 0.13 -1.49 30.43
N LEU A 61 0.16 -1.00 29.18
CA LEU A 61 0.46 0.39 28.85
C LEU A 61 -0.74 1.32 29.08
N SER A 62 -1.93 0.77 29.32
CA SER A 62 -3.12 1.56 29.61
C SER A 62 -3.10 2.11 31.05
N ASN A 63 -3.58 3.35 31.20
CA ASN A 63 -3.82 3.97 32.52
C ASN A 63 -5.07 3.41 33.25
N ALA A 64 -5.61 2.27 32.78
CA ALA A 64 -6.81 1.68 33.35
C ALA A 64 -6.54 1.02 34.70
N SER A 65 -7.58 0.90 35.54
CA SER A 65 -7.47 0.16 36.81
C SER A 65 -7.15 -1.32 36.59
N GLU A 66 -6.51 -1.97 37.56
CA GLU A 66 -6.18 -3.41 37.49
C GLU A 66 -7.42 -4.29 37.27
N LYS A 67 -8.58 -3.89 37.79
CA LYS A 67 -9.85 -4.59 37.51
C LYS A 67 -10.21 -4.52 36.03
N ILE A 68 -10.08 -3.34 35.40
CA ILE A 68 -10.34 -3.15 33.97
C ILE A 68 -9.32 -3.93 33.13
N LYS A 69 -8.04 -3.92 33.49
CA LYS A 69 -7.00 -4.71 32.80
C LYS A 69 -7.30 -6.20 32.83
N LYS A 70 -7.70 -6.76 33.98
CA LYS A 70 -8.12 -8.17 34.09
C LYS A 70 -9.31 -8.51 33.20
N VAL A 71 -10.31 -7.61 33.14
CA VAL A 71 -11.46 -7.77 32.23
C VAL A 71 -10.99 -7.72 30.77
N ALA A 72 -10.12 -6.78 30.40
CA ALA A 72 -9.58 -6.68 29.06
C ALA A 72 -8.83 -7.96 28.65
N TYR A 73 -7.96 -8.49 29.52
CA TYR A 73 -7.28 -9.77 29.27
C TYR A 73 -8.27 -10.93 29.09
N PHE A 74 -9.28 -11.01 29.96
CA PHE A 74 -10.29 -12.06 29.86
C PHE A 74 -11.08 -11.98 28.54
N VAL A 75 -11.53 -10.79 28.16
CA VAL A 75 -12.28 -10.56 26.92
C VAL A 75 -11.40 -10.88 25.70
N LEU A 76 -10.17 -10.35 25.65
CA LEU A 76 -9.24 -10.61 24.56
C LEU A 76 -8.90 -12.10 24.45
N GLY A 77 -8.78 -12.81 25.58
CA GLY A 77 -8.50 -14.25 25.62
C GLY A 77 -9.66 -15.08 25.09
N LEU A 78 -10.89 -14.71 25.49
CA LEU A 78 -12.10 -15.37 25.01
C LEU A 78 -12.31 -15.15 23.51
N THR A 79 -12.14 -13.92 23.01
CA THR A 79 -12.29 -13.63 21.57
C THR A 79 -11.20 -14.29 20.75
N MET A 80 -9.95 -14.27 21.22
CA MET A 80 -8.84 -15.01 20.60
C MET A 80 -9.15 -16.51 20.50
N ALA A 81 -9.66 -17.14 21.56
CA ALA A 81 -10.05 -18.54 21.54
C ALA A 81 -11.19 -18.81 20.55
N ALA A 82 -12.20 -17.94 20.48
CA ALA A 82 -13.28 -18.04 19.51
C ALA A 82 -12.78 -17.96 18.06
N TYR A 83 -11.92 -16.98 17.74
CA TYR A 83 -11.32 -16.88 16.42
C TYR A 83 -10.41 -18.07 16.08
N ALA A 84 -9.67 -18.60 17.06
CA ALA A 84 -8.83 -19.78 16.86
C ALA A 84 -9.63 -21.04 16.52
N VAL A 85 -10.86 -21.18 17.03
CA VAL A 85 -11.78 -22.26 16.67
C VAL A 85 -12.38 -22.05 15.27
N ILE A 86 -12.69 -20.80 14.90
CA ILE A 86 -13.30 -20.48 13.60
C ILE A 86 -12.30 -20.56 12.44
N ALA A 87 -11.05 -20.12 12.67
CA ALA A 87 -10.04 -19.96 11.63
C ALA A 87 -9.77 -21.22 10.77
N PRO A 88 -9.62 -22.44 11.33
CA PRO A 88 -9.37 -23.65 10.54
C PRO A 88 -10.50 -24.01 9.57
N ILE A 89 -11.72 -23.52 9.81
CA ILE A 89 -12.89 -23.77 8.95
C ILE A 89 -13.06 -22.62 7.95
N ALA A 90 -13.05 -21.38 8.44
CA ALA A 90 -13.34 -20.20 7.61
C ALA A 90 -12.20 -19.88 6.64
N ALA A 91 -10.95 -19.93 7.08
CA ALA A 91 -9.83 -19.44 6.27
C ALA A 91 -9.56 -20.26 5.00
N PRO A 92 -9.65 -21.61 4.99
CA PRO A 92 -9.57 -22.37 3.74
C PRO A 92 -10.65 -22.00 2.73
N ILE A 93 -11.88 -21.72 3.19
CA ILE A 93 -12.98 -21.26 2.33
C ILE A 93 -12.65 -19.87 1.78
N GLY A 94 -12.18 -18.95 2.62
CA GLY A 94 -11.77 -17.62 2.17
C GLY A 94 -10.63 -17.68 1.14
N ALA A 95 -9.60 -18.50 1.37
CA ALA A 95 -8.51 -18.71 0.41
C ALA A 95 -9.00 -19.30 -0.92
N LEU A 96 -9.96 -20.23 -0.88
CA LEU A 96 -10.61 -20.77 -2.07
C LEU A 96 -11.38 -19.69 -2.83
N LEU A 97 -12.14 -18.84 -2.13
CA LEU A 97 -12.86 -17.71 -2.76
C LEU A 97 -11.90 -16.70 -3.40
N ARG A 98 -10.77 -16.39 -2.75
CA ARG A 98 -9.72 -15.55 -3.38
C ARG A 98 -9.15 -16.20 -4.64
N LYS A 99 -8.90 -17.52 -4.60
CA LYS A 99 -8.46 -18.28 -5.78
C LYS A 99 -9.48 -18.19 -6.91
N ILE A 100 -10.76 -18.38 -6.60
CA ILE A 100 -11.87 -18.22 -7.53
C ILE A 100 -11.87 -16.80 -8.12
N ALA A 101 -11.84 -15.76 -7.29
CA ALA A 101 -11.78 -14.37 -7.74
C ALA A 101 -10.58 -14.10 -8.66
N SER A 102 -9.41 -14.69 -8.38
CA SER A 102 -8.22 -14.55 -9.22
C SER A 102 -8.33 -15.28 -10.57
N LEU A 103 -9.07 -16.39 -10.65
CA LEU A 103 -9.29 -17.14 -11.89
C LEU A 103 -10.31 -16.45 -12.82
N PHE A 104 -11.28 -15.75 -12.24
CA PHE A 104 -12.30 -15.02 -13.00
C PHE A 104 -11.89 -13.59 -13.37
N SER A 105 -10.74 -13.12 -12.88
CA SER A 105 -10.22 -11.80 -13.20
C SER A 105 -9.45 -11.82 -14.51
N SER A 106 -9.88 -11.03 -15.49
CA SER A 106 -9.09 -10.78 -16.72
C SER A 106 -7.90 -9.86 -16.48
N THR A 107 -7.91 -9.12 -15.37
CA THR A 107 -6.88 -8.16 -14.96
C THR A 107 -6.35 -8.52 -13.57
N ILE A 108 -5.13 -8.10 -13.24
CA ILE A 108 -4.58 -8.30 -11.90
C ILE A 108 -4.88 -7.12 -10.95
N TYR A 109 -5.88 -6.31 -11.28
CA TYR A 109 -6.37 -5.18 -10.51
C TYR A 109 -7.89 -5.06 -10.68
N THR A 110 -8.53 -4.34 -9.77
CA THR A 110 -9.92 -3.89 -9.92
C THR A 110 -9.94 -2.38 -10.12
N HIS A 111 -10.79 -1.88 -11.02
CA HIS A 111 -11.00 -0.45 -11.26
C HIS A 111 -12.50 -0.15 -11.20
N GLU A 112 -12.87 0.79 -10.34
CA GLU A 112 -14.23 1.26 -10.13
C GLU A 112 -14.39 2.68 -10.69
N ARG A 113 -15.50 2.91 -11.40
CA ARG A 113 -15.90 4.23 -11.88
C ARG A 113 -17.20 4.64 -11.20
N GLY A 114 -17.13 5.67 -10.36
CA GLY A 114 -18.27 6.30 -9.72
C GLY A 114 -19.14 7.12 -10.70
N PRO A 115 -20.38 7.44 -10.32
CA PRO A 115 -21.35 8.15 -11.18
C PRO A 115 -20.98 9.61 -11.45
N LEU A 116 -20.12 10.21 -10.61
CA LEU A 116 -19.70 11.61 -10.71
C LEU A 116 -18.59 11.75 -11.76
N ALA A 117 -18.93 11.93 -13.02
CA ALA A 117 -17.91 12.20 -14.03
C ALA A 117 -17.42 13.67 -13.99
N LYS A 118 -16.10 13.79 -13.79
CA LYS A 118 -15.17 14.89 -14.14
C LYS A 118 -14.85 15.95 -13.09
N LYS A 119 -13.66 15.80 -12.48
CA LYS A 119 -12.68 16.90 -12.52
C LYS A 119 -11.88 16.76 -13.82
N VAL A 120 -12.10 17.67 -14.76
CA VAL A 120 -11.08 17.98 -15.79
C VAL A 120 -10.00 18.76 -15.06
N ILE A 121 -8.73 18.40 -15.19
CA ILE A 121 -7.63 19.11 -14.52
C ILE A 121 -7.74 20.60 -14.90
N PRO A 122 -8.15 21.50 -13.99
CA PRO A 122 -8.56 22.84 -14.39
C PRO A 122 -7.39 23.82 -14.52
N GLY A 123 -6.14 23.35 -14.38
CA GLY A 123 -5.00 24.24 -14.20
C GLY A 123 -3.65 23.64 -14.60
N PRO A 124 -2.58 24.42 -14.40
CA PRO A 124 -1.22 24.09 -14.82
C PRO A 124 -0.51 23.09 -13.87
N SER A 125 -1.23 22.50 -12.91
CA SER A 125 -0.64 21.65 -11.88
C SER A 125 -1.56 20.53 -11.45
N ILE A 126 -0.97 19.46 -10.93
CA ILE A 126 -1.64 18.31 -10.32
C ILE A 126 -1.17 18.17 -8.89
N THR A 127 -2.08 17.86 -7.97
CA THR A 127 -1.74 17.55 -6.58
C THR A 127 -1.93 16.07 -6.26
N LEU A 128 -1.01 15.50 -5.51
CA LEU A 128 -1.00 14.09 -5.16
C LEU A 128 -0.64 13.91 -3.68
N VAL A 129 -1.31 12.98 -3.00
CA VAL A 129 -0.84 12.44 -1.71
C VAL A 129 -0.35 11.01 -1.92
N SER A 130 0.85 10.74 -1.42
CA SER A 130 1.35 9.37 -1.26
C SER A 130 1.55 9.08 0.22
N TYR A 131 1.10 7.91 0.66
CA TYR A 131 1.09 7.60 2.09
C TYR A 131 1.04 6.11 2.39
N ASN A 132 2.08 5.58 3.03
CA ASN A 132 2.00 4.30 3.71
C ASN A 132 1.14 4.46 4.99
N VAL A 133 -0.08 3.90 4.97
CA VAL A 133 -1.06 4.08 6.06
C VAL A 133 -0.95 3.04 7.17
N CYS A 134 -0.08 2.03 7.02
CA CYS A 134 0.16 1.01 8.02
C CYS A 134 -1.12 0.31 8.50
N TYR A 135 -2.00 -0.10 7.58
CA TYR A 135 -3.20 -0.88 7.89
C TYR A 135 -2.92 -2.39 7.88
N MET A 136 -1.68 -2.76 8.20
CA MET A 136 -1.25 -4.17 8.18
C MET A 136 -1.98 -4.99 9.25
N PRO A 137 -2.71 -6.06 8.86
CA PRO A 137 -3.51 -6.86 9.76
C PRO A 137 -2.62 -7.78 10.60
N GLY A 138 -3.25 -8.60 11.45
CA GLY A 138 -2.52 -9.65 12.16
C GLY A 138 -1.58 -9.10 13.23
N GLY A 139 -1.79 -7.87 13.70
CA GLY A 139 -0.93 -7.22 14.68
C GLY A 139 0.35 -6.61 14.11
N TYR A 140 0.59 -6.63 12.80
CA TYR A 140 1.78 -6.01 12.19
C TYR A 140 1.80 -4.49 12.38
N ALA A 141 0.65 -3.81 12.37
CA ALA A 141 0.56 -2.40 12.74
C ALA A 141 1.13 -2.11 14.15
N VAL A 142 1.05 -3.09 15.07
CA VAL A 142 1.63 -2.97 16.41
C VAL A 142 3.10 -3.41 16.41
N SER A 143 3.40 -4.59 15.87
CA SER A 143 4.75 -5.19 15.96
C SER A 143 5.80 -4.49 15.14
N ASP A 144 5.40 -3.89 14.02
CA ASP A 144 6.30 -3.28 13.04
C ASP A 144 6.07 -1.76 13.01
N GLY A 145 4.82 -1.30 13.08
CA GLY A 145 4.47 0.14 13.02
C GLY A 145 4.24 0.86 14.36
N GLY A 146 4.08 0.18 15.49
CA GLY A 146 3.92 0.87 16.79
C GLY A 146 2.63 1.71 16.90
N VAL A 147 1.63 1.40 16.08
CA VAL A 147 0.32 2.06 16.04
C VAL A 147 -0.82 1.05 16.22
N PRO A 148 -2.03 1.50 16.60
CA PRO A 148 -3.18 0.59 16.73
C PRO A 148 -3.55 -0.07 15.40
N PRO A 149 -3.98 -1.33 15.39
CA PRO A 149 -4.54 -1.96 14.20
C PRO A 149 -5.69 -1.13 13.59
N PRO A 150 -5.90 -1.16 12.26
CA PRO A 150 -6.95 -0.36 11.61
C PRO A 150 -8.35 -0.66 12.18
N SER A 151 -8.60 -1.91 12.55
CA SER A 151 -9.88 -2.33 13.15
C SER A 151 -10.07 -1.89 14.61
N PHE A 152 -9.02 -1.41 15.28
CA PHE A 152 -9.10 -0.98 16.67
C PHE A 152 -10.03 0.23 16.79
N ASN A 153 -10.88 0.20 17.83
CA ASN A 153 -11.89 1.23 18.07
C ASN A 153 -12.76 1.56 16.83
N ASN A 154 -13.29 0.52 16.19
CA ASN A 154 -14.25 0.63 15.07
C ASN A 154 -13.75 1.49 13.90
N ARG A 155 -12.54 1.23 13.40
CA ARG A 155 -11.98 1.93 12.21
C ARG A 155 -11.73 3.42 12.41
N LYS A 156 -11.66 3.90 13.66
CA LYS A 156 -11.41 5.31 13.97
C LYS A 156 -10.15 5.86 13.26
N ARG A 157 -9.05 5.11 13.24
CA ARG A 157 -7.80 5.53 12.57
C ARG A 157 -7.99 5.72 11.07
N ILE A 158 -8.77 4.85 10.41
CA ILE A 158 -9.09 5.01 8.99
C ILE A 158 -9.92 6.29 8.77
N MET A 159 -10.89 6.56 9.64
CA MET A 159 -11.71 7.77 9.54
C MET A 159 -10.88 9.05 9.71
N GLU A 160 -9.98 9.10 10.70
CA GLU A 160 -9.10 10.25 10.94
C GLU A 160 -8.09 10.46 9.79
N ASN A 161 -7.56 9.38 9.21
CA ASN A 161 -6.75 9.45 7.99
C ASN A 161 -7.55 9.96 6.79
N ASN A 162 -8.79 9.50 6.63
CA ASN A 162 -9.65 9.95 5.55
C ASN A 162 -9.98 11.44 5.71
N GLU A 163 -10.28 11.92 6.92
CA GLU A 163 -10.47 13.35 7.20
C GLU A 163 -9.22 14.17 6.82
N LEU A 164 -8.03 13.72 7.23
CA LEU A 164 -6.76 14.37 6.85
C LEU A 164 -6.60 14.45 5.32
N ILE A 165 -6.79 13.35 4.61
CA ILE A 165 -6.55 13.29 3.16
C ILE A 165 -7.65 14.03 2.39
N HIS A 166 -8.91 13.71 2.68
CA HIS A 166 -10.07 14.18 1.94
C HIS A 166 -10.47 15.61 2.32
N ASP A 167 -10.52 15.93 3.60
CA ASP A 167 -11.10 17.20 4.09
C ASP A 167 -10.05 18.28 4.36
N ILE A 168 -8.80 17.89 4.64
CA ILE A 168 -7.71 18.84 4.90
C ILE A 168 -6.81 19.01 3.67
N LEU A 169 -6.21 17.92 3.17
CA LEU A 169 -5.24 17.98 2.07
C LEU A 169 -5.88 18.14 0.69
N LYS A 170 -7.04 17.52 0.45
CA LYS A 170 -7.84 17.64 -0.79
C LYS A 170 -7.06 17.41 -2.11
N PRO A 171 -6.15 16.42 -2.22
CA PRO A 171 -5.35 16.24 -3.44
C PRO A 171 -6.20 15.83 -4.66
N ASP A 172 -5.65 15.92 -5.86
CA ASP A 172 -6.29 15.38 -7.07
C ASP A 172 -6.21 13.86 -7.13
N ILE A 173 -5.11 13.31 -6.62
CA ILE A 173 -4.78 11.88 -6.67
C ILE A 173 -4.31 11.44 -5.29
N VAL A 174 -4.74 10.25 -4.88
CA VAL A 174 -4.36 9.62 -3.62
C VAL A 174 -3.78 8.26 -3.94
N CYS A 175 -2.57 8.00 -3.44
CA CYS A 175 -1.84 6.75 -3.56
C CYS A 175 -1.51 6.25 -2.15
N LEU A 176 -2.16 5.18 -1.69
CA LEU A 176 -1.91 4.62 -0.37
C LEU A 176 -1.17 3.29 -0.50
N GLN A 177 -0.19 3.08 0.37
CA GLN A 177 0.49 1.80 0.57
C GLN A 177 0.06 1.16 1.89
N GLU A 178 0.18 -0.16 1.99
CA GLU A 178 -0.27 -0.95 3.14
C GLU A 178 -1.78 -0.84 3.42
N VAL A 179 -2.58 -0.91 2.35
CA VAL A 179 -4.03 -1.20 2.39
C VAL A 179 -4.28 -2.64 1.93
N PRO A 180 -4.02 -3.66 2.77
CA PRO A 180 -4.05 -5.07 2.35
C PRO A 180 -5.45 -5.67 2.28
N ASP A 181 -6.40 -5.14 3.05
CA ASP A 181 -7.77 -5.66 3.14
C ASP A 181 -8.70 -4.90 2.19
N ILE A 182 -9.39 -5.64 1.31
CA ILE A 182 -10.38 -5.07 0.39
C ILE A 182 -11.58 -4.45 1.10
N ALA A 183 -11.92 -4.93 2.31
CA ALA A 183 -12.96 -4.32 3.13
C ALA A 183 -12.51 -2.95 3.65
N ASP A 184 -11.22 -2.81 3.99
CA ASP A 184 -10.64 -1.51 4.37
C ASP A 184 -10.59 -0.58 3.15
N ALA A 185 -10.15 -1.07 1.99
CA ALA A 185 -10.18 -0.32 0.74
C ALA A 185 -11.59 0.18 0.39
N GLN A 186 -12.62 -0.69 0.44
CA GLN A 186 -14.01 -0.28 0.18
C GLN A 186 -14.56 0.68 1.23
N PHE A 187 -14.17 0.52 2.50
CA PHE A 187 -14.53 1.49 3.53
C PHE A 187 -13.91 2.86 3.23
N ILE A 188 -12.63 2.91 2.80
CA ILE A 188 -11.99 4.15 2.32
C ILE A 188 -12.76 4.71 1.12
N SER A 189 -13.03 3.91 0.09
CA SER A 189 -13.78 4.32 -1.11
C SER A 189 -15.11 4.97 -0.75
N SER A 190 -15.84 4.42 0.23
CA SER A 190 -17.14 4.95 0.66
C SER A 190 -17.09 6.36 1.25
N GLN A 191 -15.91 6.80 1.72
CA GLN A 191 -15.69 8.14 2.27
C GLN A 191 -15.12 9.12 1.22
N PHE A 192 -14.73 8.61 0.05
CA PHE A 192 -14.10 9.39 -1.02
C PHE A 192 -15.09 9.64 -2.16
N SER A 193 -16.28 10.17 -1.84
CA SER A 193 -17.37 10.37 -2.83
C SER A 193 -16.94 11.21 -4.03
N ASP A 194 -16.01 12.13 -3.82
CA ASP A 194 -15.55 13.09 -4.83
C ASP A 194 -14.39 12.54 -5.69
N TYR A 195 -13.97 11.29 -5.46
CA TYR A 195 -12.95 10.58 -6.23
C TYR A 195 -13.61 9.47 -7.05
N PRO A 196 -14.14 9.78 -8.25
CA PRO A 196 -14.91 8.84 -9.06
C PRO A 196 -14.07 7.74 -9.71
N PHE A 197 -12.73 7.79 -9.67
CA PHE A 197 -11.89 6.76 -10.28
C PHE A 197 -11.04 6.09 -9.20
N ILE A 198 -11.36 4.85 -8.87
CA ILE A 198 -10.77 4.14 -7.74
C ILE A 198 -10.17 2.81 -8.21
N ILE A 199 -8.95 2.51 -7.78
CA ILE A 199 -8.30 1.21 -7.91
C ILE A 199 -8.14 0.68 -6.49
N PRO A 200 -9.14 -0.06 -5.95
CA PRO A 200 -9.14 -0.43 -4.54
C PRO A 200 -8.14 -1.56 -4.23
N VAL A 201 -7.71 -2.30 -5.25
CA VAL A 201 -6.72 -3.37 -5.10
C VAL A 201 -6.01 -3.66 -6.43
N ALA A 202 -4.71 -3.94 -6.34
CA ALA A 202 -3.91 -4.54 -7.39
C ALA A 202 -3.16 -5.78 -6.87
N GLY A 203 -2.63 -6.63 -7.76
CA GLY A 203 -1.93 -7.86 -7.41
C GLY A 203 -2.79 -8.83 -6.59
N ILE A 204 -3.98 -9.19 -7.07
CA ILE A 204 -4.89 -10.10 -6.34
C ILE A 204 -4.26 -11.49 -6.16
N LYS A 205 -4.14 -11.96 -4.91
CA LYS A 205 -3.62 -13.30 -4.57
C LYS A 205 -4.68 -14.18 -3.94
N ALA A 206 -4.53 -15.49 -4.16
CA ALA A 206 -5.27 -16.51 -3.43
C ALA A 206 -4.87 -16.59 -1.94
N ILE A 207 -3.57 -16.48 -1.65
CA ILE A 207 -2.99 -16.61 -0.30
C ILE A 207 -2.03 -15.45 -0.06
N GLY A 208 -2.12 -14.86 1.12
CA GLY A 208 -1.34 -13.69 1.52
C GLY A 208 -1.98 -12.38 1.08
N PRO A 209 -1.41 -11.24 1.49
CA PRO A 209 -1.89 -9.93 1.09
C PRO A 209 -1.64 -9.70 -0.41
N SER A 210 -2.49 -8.85 -1.00
CA SER A 210 -2.35 -8.34 -2.37
C SER A 210 -1.14 -7.39 -2.49
N SER A 211 -1.10 -6.51 -3.50
CA SER A 211 -0.06 -5.47 -3.59
C SER A 211 -0.14 -4.43 -2.47
N MET A 212 -1.28 -4.38 -1.77
CA MET A 212 -1.56 -3.45 -0.68
C MET A 212 -1.55 -1.99 -1.14
N MET A 213 -1.74 -1.75 -2.44
CA MET A 213 -1.88 -0.42 -3.01
C MET A 213 -3.35 -0.08 -3.23
N TYR A 214 -3.70 1.15 -2.87
CA TYR A 214 -4.99 1.76 -3.13
C TYR A 214 -4.77 3.08 -3.87
N VAL A 215 -5.55 3.32 -4.93
CA VAL A 215 -5.54 4.61 -5.63
C VAL A 215 -6.93 5.17 -5.73
N ALA A 216 -7.06 6.47 -5.50
CA ALA A 216 -8.27 7.24 -5.79
C ALA A 216 -7.90 8.51 -6.55
N SER A 217 -8.68 8.86 -7.58
CA SER A 217 -8.42 10.01 -8.44
C SER A 217 -9.69 10.80 -8.72
N LYS A 218 -9.58 12.13 -8.65
CA LYS A 218 -10.58 13.09 -9.17
C LYS A 218 -10.54 13.16 -10.70
N CYS A 219 -9.37 12.87 -11.28
CA CYS A 219 -9.10 12.90 -12.70
C CYS A 219 -9.43 11.54 -13.34
N GLU A 220 -9.99 11.54 -14.54
CA GLU A 220 -10.32 10.30 -15.25
C GLU A 220 -9.06 9.50 -15.56
N ILE A 221 -9.05 8.22 -15.16
CA ILE A 221 -7.98 7.28 -15.46
C ILE A 221 -8.30 6.58 -16.79
N VAL A 222 -7.33 6.55 -17.70
CA VAL A 222 -7.49 5.83 -18.97
C VAL A 222 -7.47 4.33 -18.70
N ALA A 223 -8.64 3.67 -18.82
CA ALA A 223 -8.82 2.29 -18.36
C ALA A 223 -7.80 1.30 -18.95
N HIS A 224 -7.52 1.41 -20.26
CA HIS A 224 -6.56 0.53 -20.94
C HIS A 224 -5.09 0.85 -20.64
N SER A 225 -4.80 1.95 -19.94
CA SER A 225 -3.43 2.31 -19.50
C SER A 225 -3.07 1.76 -18.12
N ILE A 226 -4.06 1.23 -17.37
CA ILE A 226 -3.82 0.71 -16.03
C ILE A 226 -3.05 -0.60 -16.14
N GLU A 227 -1.85 -0.59 -15.59
CA GLU A 227 -0.93 -1.71 -15.55
C GLU A 227 -0.43 -1.91 -14.13
N PHE A 228 -0.51 -3.13 -13.62
CA PHE A 228 0.23 -3.52 -12.42
C PHE A 228 1.36 -4.45 -12.86
N THR A 229 2.59 -4.17 -12.42
CA THR A 229 3.76 -4.98 -12.75
C THR A 229 4.27 -5.61 -11.46
N PRO A 230 4.06 -6.92 -11.24
CA PRO A 230 4.52 -7.59 -10.04
C PRO A 230 6.05 -7.73 -10.03
N PHE A 231 6.63 -7.69 -8.84
CA PHE A 231 8.02 -8.03 -8.61
C PHE A 231 8.20 -9.55 -8.47
N VAL A 232 9.31 -10.06 -8.98
CA VAL A 232 9.60 -11.49 -9.03
C VAL A 232 9.96 -12.01 -7.63
N LYS A 233 9.20 -12.99 -7.14
CA LYS A 233 9.44 -13.60 -5.82
C LYS A 233 10.74 -14.39 -5.80
N GLY A 234 11.46 -14.31 -4.69
CA GLY A 234 12.74 -15.00 -4.49
C GLY A 234 13.95 -14.23 -5.03
N THR A 235 13.76 -13.32 -5.99
CA THR A 235 14.83 -12.48 -6.55
C THR A 235 14.64 -11.00 -6.28
N GLU A 236 13.43 -10.49 -6.44
CA GLU A 236 13.07 -9.08 -6.23
C GLU A 236 12.21 -8.89 -4.99
N VAL A 237 11.59 -9.95 -4.47
CA VAL A 237 10.83 -9.92 -3.21
C VAL A 237 11.25 -11.10 -2.36
N THR A 238 11.79 -10.83 -1.19
CA THR A 238 12.45 -11.82 -0.31
C THR A 238 11.84 -11.80 1.09
N GLY A 239 12.24 -12.76 1.94
CA GLY A 239 11.83 -12.80 3.34
C GLY A 239 10.30 -12.82 3.55
N ARG A 240 9.82 -12.11 4.58
CA ARG A 240 8.37 -12.01 4.88
C ARG A 240 7.61 -11.31 3.76
N ALA A 241 8.24 -10.37 3.05
CA ALA A 241 7.62 -9.64 1.95
C ALA A 241 7.16 -10.56 0.79
N ALA A 242 7.81 -11.72 0.60
CA ALA A 242 7.45 -12.68 -0.45
C ALA A 242 6.01 -13.24 -0.29
N SER A 243 5.43 -13.12 0.90
CA SER A 243 4.02 -13.46 1.16
C SER A 243 3.04 -12.48 0.51
N SER A 244 3.45 -11.25 0.19
CA SER A 244 2.65 -10.22 -0.48
C SER A 244 2.83 -10.25 -2.02
N GLU A 245 2.03 -9.47 -2.76
CA GLU A 245 2.23 -9.24 -4.21
C GLU A 245 2.84 -7.86 -4.44
N LYS A 246 4.05 -7.59 -3.93
CA LYS A 246 4.70 -6.31 -4.21
C LYS A 246 4.91 -6.10 -5.71
N GLY A 247 4.83 -4.86 -6.14
CA GLY A 247 4.93 -4.42 -7.53
C GLY A 247 4.67 -2.93 -7.61
N PHE A 248 4.63 -2.40 -8.83
CA PHE A 248 4.20 -1.01 -9.07
C PHE A 248 2.94 -0.97 -9.93
N LEU A 249 2.12 0.04 -9.70
CA LEU A 249 0.92 0.36 -10.48
C LEU A 249 1.22 1.59 -11.33
N SER A 250 0.99 1.49 -12.64
CA SER A 250 1.15 2.56 -13.62
C SER A 250 -0.20 2.86 -14.28
N PHE A 251 -0.53 4.13 -14.48
CA PHE A 251 -1.74 4.54 -15.20
C PHE A 251 -1.63 5.96 -15.73
N ASP A 252 -2.33 6.23 -16.83
CA ASP A 252 -2.38 7.55 -17.47
C ASP A 252 -3.67 8.28 -17.11
N LEU A 253 -3.57 9.60 -16.93
CA LEU A 253 -4.71 10.47 -16.71
C LEU A 253 -5.24 10.97 -18.06
N LYS A 254 -6.55 10.80 -18.28
CA LYS A 254 -7.24 11.20 -19.51
C LYS A 254 -7.20 12.71 -19.69
N ASP A 255 -7.14 13.15 -20.95
CA ASP A 255 -7.09 14.57 -21.34
C ASP A 255 -5.88 15.32 -20.75
N THR A 256 -4.82 14.58 -20.40
CA THR A 256 -3.55 15.13 -19.91
C THR A 256 -2.36 14.40 -20.53
N HIS A 257 -1.17 14.98 -20.35
CA HIS A 257 0.08 14.31 -20.66
C HIS A 257 0.69 13.64 -19.42
N VAL A 258 -0.08 13.31 -18.39
CA VAL A 258 0.47 12.80 -17.12
C VAL A 258 0.26 11.30 -16.96
N SER A 259 1.31 10.62 -16.51
CA SER A 259 1.33 9.23 -16.08
C SER A 259 1.72 9.16 -14.61
N ILE A 260 1.07 8.29 -13.83
CA ILE A 260 1.35 8.07 -12.42
C ILE A 260 1.92 6.66 -12.25
N ILE A 261 3.02 6.54 -11.51
CA ILE A 261 3.58 5.26 -11.07
C ILE A 261 3.62 5.26 -9.54
N CYS A 262 2.89 4.34 -8.93
CA CYS A 262 2.84 4.13 -7.48
C CYS A 262 3.48 2.79 -7.10
N THR A 263 4.26 2.73 -6.02
CA THR A 263 4.90 1.48 -5.59
C THR A 263 5.00 1.34 -4.07
N HIS A 264 5.35 0.13 -3.62
CA HIS A 264 5.83 -0.15 -2.27
C HIS A 264 6.96 -1.20 -2.38
N LEU A 265 8.21 -0.78 -2.25
CA LEU A 265 9.41 -1.60 -2.52
C LEU A 265 9.72 -2.61 -1.42
N GLN A 266 10.69 -3.50 -1.63
CA GLN A 266 11.15 -4.48 -0.64
C GLN A 266 11.58 -3.78 0.66
N HIS A 267 10.96 -4.17 1.79
CA HIS A 267 11.36 -3.68 3.11
C HIS A 267 12.52 -4.50 3.66
N SER A 268 13.17 -3.96 4.69
CA SER A 268 14.17 -4.68 5.50
C SER A 268 13.61 -5.00 6.88
N GLU A 269 13.99 -6.15 7.44
CA GLU A 269 13.57 -6.54 8.79
C GLU A 269 14.07 -5.54 9.86
N ILE A 270 15.26 -4.98 9.62
CA ILE A 270 15.83 -3.84 10.35
C ILE A 270 16.01 -2.70 9.33
N PRO A 271 15.11 -1.71 9.27
CA PRO A 271 15.13 -0.67 8.24
C PRO A 271 16.47 0.07 8.08
N ALA A 272 17.14 0.39 9.19
CA ALA A 272 18.43 1.09 9.15
C ALA A 272 19.64 0.19 8.84
N LYS A 273 19.43 -1.13 8.75
CA LYS A 273 20.48 -2.12 8.47
C LYS A 273 19.97 -3.16 7.47
N ALA A 274 19.67 -2.68 6.28
CA ALA A 274 19.24 -3.53 5.18
C ALA A 274 20.24 -4.65 4.89
N GLU A 275 19.74 -5.87 4.71
CA GLU A 275 20.59 -6.98 4.27
C GLU A 275 20.98 -6.80 2.80
N PRO A 276 22.14 -7.34 2.36
CA PRO A 276 22.56 -7.23 0.96
C PRO A 276 21.52 -7.72 -0.06
N MET A 277 20.72 -8.71 0.31
CA MET A 277 19.63 -9.21 -0.52
C MET A 277 18.48 -8.21 -0.66
N ASP A 278 18.16 -7.43 0.38
CA ASP A 278 17.12 -6.41 0.32
C ASP A 278 17.55 -5.25 -0.58
N ILE A 279 18.79 -4.80 -0.44
CA ILE A 279 19.39 -3.75 -1.29
C ILE A 279 19.38 -4.19 -2.76
N THR A 280 19.82 -5.43 -3.03
CA THR A 280 19.80 -6.01 -4.38
C THR A 280 18.38 -6.10 -4.93
N SER A 281 17.42 -6.51 -4.09
CA SER A 281 16.00 -6.58 -4.46
C SER A 281 15.46 -5.21 -4.84
N ARG A 282 15.66 -4.19 -4.00
CA ARG A 282 15.24 -2.80 -4.29
C ARG A 282 15.90 -2.26 -5.54
N LYS A 283 17.17 -2.61 -5.82
CA LYS A 283 17.83 -2.26 -7.08
C LYS A 283 17.12 -2.83 -8.29
N LEU A 284 16.82 -4.12 -8.30
CA LEU A 284 16.12 -4.76 -9.42
C LEU A 284 14.70 -4.17 -9.61
N GLN A 285 14.00 -3.89 -8.50
CA GLN A 285 12.69 -3.24 -8.54
C GLN A 285 12.75 -1.83 -9.12
N MET A 286 13.74 -1.03 -8.71
CA MET A 286 13.95 0.33 -9.18
C MET A 286 14.34 0.39 -10.66
N LEU A 287 15.13 -0.58 -11.15
CA LEU A 287 15.46 -0.69 -12.58
C LEU A 287 14.20 -0.92 -13.43
N LYS A 288 13.30 -1.82 -13.00
CA LYS A 288 12.01 -2.03 -13.70
C LYS A 288 11.14 -0.78 -13.72
N ILE A 289 11.12 -0.03 -12.62
CA ILE A 289 10.39 1.24 -12.55
C ILE A 289 11.04 2.27 -13.48
N ALA A 290 12.37 2.36 -13.51
CA ALA A 290 13.11 3.26 -14.40
C ALA A 290 12.80 2.97 -15.88
N GLU A 291 12.73 1.70 -16.28
CA GLU A 291 12.30 1.28 -17.61
C GLU A 291 10.88 1.78 -17.94
N LYS A 292 9.92 1.62 -17.01
CA LYS A 292 8.55 2.11 -17.18
C LYS A 292 8.48 3.64 -17.25
N ILE A 293 9.28 4.35 -16.45
CA ILE A 293 9.39 5.81 -16.54
C ILE A 293 9.90 6.20 -17.93
N GLN A 294 10.97 5.56 -18.42
CA GLN A 294 11.53 5.84 -19.74
C GLN A 294 10.52 5.57 -20.86
N GLU A 295 9.78 4.45 -20.80
CA GLU A 295 8.69 4.11 -21.71
C GLU A 295 7.67 5.24 -21.80
N LYS A 296 7.14 5.68 -20.64
CA LYS A 296 6.16 6.77 -20.57
C LYS A 296 6.73 8.12 -21.01
N ARG A 297 8.00 8.39 -20.74
CA ARG A 297 8.69 9.59 -21.24
C ARG A 297 8.83 9.58 -22.77
N ASN A 298 9.08 8.43 -23.37
CA ASN A 298 9.15 8.28 -24.83
C ASN A 298 7.78 8.48 -25.50
N GLU A 299 6.69 8.20 -24.79
CA GLU A 299 5.32 8.54 -25.19
C GLU A 299 5.01 10.06 -25.04
N GLY A 300 5.97 10.86 -24.61
CA GLY A 300 5.81 12.30 -24.39
C GLY A 300 5.06 12.65 -23.11
N LYS A 301 4.93 11.73 -22.15
CA LYS A 301 4.24 11.96 -20.88
C LYS A 301 5.16 12.62 -19.85
N ILE A 302 4.59 13.41 -18.95
CA ILE A 302 5.14 13.76 -17.64
C ILE A 302 4.85 12.58 -16.72
N VAL A 303 5.86 12.08 -16.02
CA VAL A 303 5.69 10.92 -15.13
C VAL A 303 5.84 11.37 -13.69
N ILE A 304 4.84 11.09 -12.85
CA ILE A 304 4.92 11.26 -11.40
C ILE A 304 5.14 9.87 -10.80
N PHE A 305 6.30 9.64 -10.20
CA PHE A 305 6.66 8.39 -9.54
C PHE A 305 6.64 8.58 -8.03
N THR A 306 5.88 7.77 -7.30
CA THR A 306 5.65 7.96 -5.87
C THR A 306 5.49 6.65 -5.10
N GLY A 307 5.76 6.68 -3.80
CA GLY A 307 5.48 5.57 -2.90
C GLY A 307 6.52 5.41 -1.79
N ASP A 308 6.33 4.36 -0.99
CA ASP A 308 7.30 3.90 -0.01
C ASP A 308 8.38 3.07 -0.70
N LEU A 309 9.56 3.66 -0.81
CA LEU A 309 10.70 3.06 -1.48
C LEU A 309 11.57 2.21 -0.54
N ASN A 310 11.31 2.20 0.77
CA ASN A 310 12.07 1.42 1.75
C ASN A 310 13.61 1.58 1.63
N GLN A 311 14.08 2.71 1.13
CA GLN A 311 15.50 3.01 0.93
C GLN A 311 15.77 4.46 1.34
N GLU A 312 16.86 4.66 2.07
CA GLU A 312 17.36 5.99 2.38
C GLU A 312 17.95 6.67 1.14
N GLU A 313 18.09 7.99 1.19
CA GLU A 313 18.56 8.79 0.04
C GLU A 313 19.91 8.31 -0.50
N LYS A 314 20.84 7.97 0.40
CA LYS A 314 22.13 7.42 0.00
C LYS A 314 21.99 6.13 -0.81
N GLU A 315 21.20 5.17 -0.31
CA GLU A 315 20.97 3.91 -1.02
C GLU A 315 20.26 4.17 -2.35
N LEU A 316 19.30 5.10 -2.39
CA LEU A 316 18.58 5.46 -3.61
C LEU A 316 19.54 5.95 -4.71
N TYR A 317 20.47 6.85 -4.37
CA TYR A 317 21.47 7.37 -5.32
C TYR A 317 22.57 6.35 -5.67
N ASP A 318 22.88 5.42 -4.77
CA ASP A 318 23.80 4.31 -5.06
C ASP A 318 23.14 3.24 -5.95
N THR A 319 21.82 3.06 -5.79
CA THR A 319 21.01 2.02 -6.44
C THR A 319 20.67 2.36 -7.87
N LEU A 320 20.09 3.54 -8.06
CA LEU A 320 19.93 4.14 -9.38
C LEU A 320 21.21 4.90 -9.65
N GLU A 321 22.07 4.32 -10.50
CA GLU A 321 23.27 5.01 -10.98
C GLU A 321 22.91 6.46 -11.32
N GLN A 322 23.72 7.43 -10.89
CA GLN A 322 23.43 8.86 -11.07
C GLN A 322 23.02 9.18 -12.53
N GLU A 323 23.59 8.45 -13.48
CA GLU A 323 23.25 8.49 -14.89
C GLU A 323 21.75 8.21 -15.17
N ILE A 324 21.11 7.27 -14.48
CA ILE A 324 19.67 6.98 -14.64
C ILE A 324 18.82 8.15 -14.15
N PHE A 325 19.16 8.74 -13.00
CA PHE A 325 18.48 9.94 -12.50
C PHE A 325 18.59 11.11 -13.49
N GLU A 326 19.78 11.33 -14.04
CA GLU A 326 20.08 12.38 -15.01
C GLU A 326 19.39 12.12 -16.36
N ASN A 327 19.44 10.88 -16.87
CA ASN A 327 18.83 10.46 -18.12
C ASN A 327 17.30 10.59 -18.07
N LEU A 328 16.69 10.13 -16.98
CA LEU A 328 15.24 10.24 -16.75
C LEU A 328 14.81 11.67 -16.35
N LYS A 329 15.76 12.53 -15.98
CA LYS A 329 15.52 13.89 -15.47
C LYS A 329 14.53 13.88 -14.31
N LEU A 330 14.71 12.96 -13.38
CA LEU A 330 13.87 12.87 -12.18
C LEU A 330 14.14 14.07 -11.26
N GLN A 331 13.10 14.83 -10.98
CA GLN A 331 13.14 15.97 -10.08
C GLN A 331 12.41 15.62 -8.78
N ARG A 332 12.98 16.04 -7.65
CA ARG A 332 12.35 16.03 -6.34
C ARG A 332 12.43 17.43 -5.75
N ASP A 333 11.52 17.78 -4.84
CA ASP A 333 11.61 19.02 -4.10
C ASP A 333 12.82 18.96 -3.14
N PRO A 334 13.85 19.82 -3.31
CA PRO A 334 15.02 19.84 -2.42
C PRO A 334 14.67 20.24 -0.98
N LEU A 335 13.54 20.89 -0.74
CA LEU A 335 13.13 21.30 0.62
C LEU A 335 12.73 20.12 1.51
N VAL A 336 12.46 18.95 0.92
CA VAL A 336 12.13 17.73 1.67
C VAL A 336 13.27 16.71 1.67
N GLU A 337 14.45 17.09 1.18
CA GLU A 337 15.66 16.27 1.28
C GLU A 337 16.03 16.09 2.76
N ASN A 338 16.40 14.87 3.15
CA ASN A 338 16.69 14.48 4.53
C ASN A 338 15.56 14.71 5.56
N ILE A 339 14.31 15.01 5.13
CA ILE A 339 13.17 15.10 6.04
C ILE A 339 12.59 13.70 6.26
N PRO A 340 12.65 13.12 7.48
CA PRO A 340 12.18 11.77 7.72
C PRO A 340 10.68 11.64 7.50
N THR A 341 10.31 10.66 6.68
CA THR A 341 8.92 10.27 6.42
C THR A 341 8.49 9.11 7.31
N TRP A 342 9.43 8.34 7.85
CA TRP A 342 9.16 7.26 8.82
C TRP A 342 9.74 7.57 10.20
N GLY A 343 8.99 7.30 11.26
CA GLY A 343 9.31 7.79 12.61
C GLY A 343 10.33 6.99 13.42
N GLY A 344 10.83 5.85 12.91
CA GLY A 344 11.67 4.92 13.69
C GLY A 344 10.85 3.82 14.36
N ASP A 345 11.51 2.78 14.85
CA ASP A 345 10.84 1.60 15.45
C ASP A 345 11.33 1.23 16.85
N ALA A 346 11.96 2.13 17.60
CA ALA A 346 12.59 1.79 18.88
C ALA A 346 11.69 1.03 19.88
N TRP A 347 10.40 1.40 19.99
CA TRP A 347 9.42 0.70 20.81
C TRP A 347 9.09 -0.69 20.25
N CYS A 348 8.83 -0.79 18.95
CA CYS A 348 8.54 -2.04 18.24
C CYS A 348 9.73 -3.01 18.30
N ALA A 349 10.93 -2.49 18.07
CA ALA A 349 12.17 -3.23 18.11
C ALA A 349 12.39 -3.86 19.49
N LYS A 350 12.12 -3.10 20.57
CA LYS A 350 12.11 -3.64 21.94
C LYS A 350 11.05 -4.71 22.15
N LEU A 351 9.86 -4.54 21.57
CA LEU A 351 8.76 -5.51 21.66
C LEU A 351 9.13 -6.85 21.01
N GLU A 352 9.80 -6.81 19.87
CA GLU A 352 10.15 -7.96 19.06
C GLU A 352 11.58 -8.48 19.32
N GLY A 353 12.35 -7.81 20.18
CA GLY A 353 13.71 -8.21 20.53
C GLY A 353 14.74 -8.02 19.41
N LYS A 354 14.54 -7.03 18.54
CA LYS A 354 15.45 -6.66 17.45
C LYS A 354 16.15 -5.32 17.72
N GLU A 355 17.15 -5.00 16.90
CA GLU A 355 17.84 -3.72 16.97
C GLU A 355 16.93 -2.57 16.48
N PRO A 356 16.89 -1.42 17.19
CA PRO A 356 16.08 -0.29 16.78
C PRO A 356 16.70 0.48 15.61
N SER A 357 15.85 1.00 14.73
CA SER A 357 16.17 1.93 13.66
C SER A 357 15.75 3.35 14.03
N PRO A 358 16.56 4.38 13.73
CA PRO A 358 16.15 5.78 13.86
C PRO A 358 15.05 6.12 12.84
N SER A 359 14.55 7.35 12.88
CA SER A 359 13.70 7.88 11.81
C SER A 359 14.48 7.93 10.48
N LEU A 360 13.82 7.60 9.37
CA LEU A 360 14.42 7.46 8.04
C LEU A 360 13.59 8.20 6.97
N VAL A 361 14.22 8.48 5.83
CA VAL A 361 13.52 8.95 4.62
C VAL A 361 13.20 7.73 3.76
N LEU A 362 11.94 7.29 3.74
CA LEU A 362 11.52 6.08 3.02
C LEU A 362 10.50 6.36 1.92
N ASP A 363 9.75 7.45 2.02
CA ASP A 363 8.67 7.80 1.11
C ASP A 363 9.07 8.96 0.19
N TYR A 364 8.84 8.80 -1.11
CA TYR A 364 9.32 9.74 -2.11
C TYR A 364 8.25 10.07 -3.14
N THR A 365 8.34 11.27 -3.70
CA THR A 365 7.66 11.63 -4.95
C THR A 365 8.67 12.32 -5.87
N PHE A 366 8.81 11.78 -7.07
CA PHE A 366 9.62 12.29 -8.16
C PHE A 366 8.72 12.71 -9.33
N ALA A 367 9.17 13.68 -10.11
CA ALA A 367 8.54 14.06 -11.36
C ALA A 367 9.57 14.08 -12.50
N ALA A 368 9.24 13.40 -13.60
CA ALA A 368 10.05 13.35 -14.81
C ALA A 368 9.43 14.25 -15.89
N GLY A 369 10.17 15.27 -16.31
CA GLY A 369 9.74 16.24 -17.33
C GLY A 369 8.66 17.23 -16.92
N ALA A 370 8.37 17.33 -15.62
CA ALA A 370 7.61 18.44 -15.06
C ALA A 370 8.47 19.72 -15.03
N LYS A 371 7.82 20.89 -14.92
CA LYS A 371 8.51 22.18 -14.75
C LYS A 371 9.03 22.37 -13.33
N LYS A 372 8.25 21.92 -12.36
CA LYS A 372 8.54 22.07 -10.93
C LYS A 372 7.74 21.06 -10.12
N ILE A 373 8.34 20.56 -9.05
CA ILE A 373 7.65 19.84 -7.98
C ILE A 373 7.84 20.60 -6.67
N THR A 374 6.80 20.67 -5.85
CA THR A 374 6.87 21.11 -4.45
C THR A 374 6.20 20.07 -3.57
N THR A 375 6.82 19.72 -2.45
CA THR A 375 6.35 18.64 -1.57
C THR A 375 6.31 19.13 -0.12
N ALA A 376 5.27 18.73 0.61
CA ALA A 376 5.16 18.89 2.05
C ALA A 376 5.08 17.51 2.71
N VAL A 377 5.87 17.31 3.76
CA VAL A 377 5.77 16.13 4.63
C VAL A 377 4.85 16.49 5.80
N ILE A 378 3.74 15.78 5.94
CA ILE A 378 2.69 16.11 6.90
C ILE A 378 2.91 15.29 8.18
N ASP A 379 2.99 15.95 9.33
CA ASP A 379 3.12 15.22 10.61
C ASP A 379 1.80 14.57 11.01
N VAL A 380 1.87 13.31 11.43
CA VAL A 380 0.73 12.50 11.90
C VAL A 380 0.88 12.05 13.35
N GLY A 381 1.83 12.67 14.07
CA GLY A 381 1.99 12.51 15.52
C GLY A 381 2.68 11.22 15.95
N PHE A 382 3.33 10.50 15.03
CA PHE A 382 4.10 9.30 15.34
C PHE A 382 5.54 9.63 15.78
N LYS A 383 6.02 8.87 16.77
CA LYS A 383 7.42 8.85 17.20
C LYS A 383 7.78 7.42 17.55
N GLY A 384 8.91 6.92 17.07
CA GLY A 384 9.29 5.52 17.23
C GLY A 384 9.67 5.07 18.65
N ASP A 385 9.72 5.98 19.63
CA ASP A 385 10.17 5.69 21.01
C ASP A 385 9.08 5.13 21.92
N GLU A 386 7.81 5.30 21.58
CA GLU A 386 6.68 4.78 22.33
C GLU A 386 5.51 4.35 21.44
N PHE A 387 4.64 3.49 21.96
CA PHE A 387 3.40 3.15 21.27
C PHE A 387 2.44 4.34 21.23
N ARG A 388 1.94 4.69 20.04
CA ARG A 388 1.13 5.90 19.82
C ARG A 388 -0.32 5.54 19.48
N PHE A 389 -1.20 5.54 20.48
CA PHE A 389 -2.64 5.24 20.29
C PHE A 389 -3.39 6.18 19.33
N HIS A 390 -2.84 7.36 19.08
CA HIS A 390 -3.47 8.41 18.27
C HIS A 390 -2.66 8.77 17.02
N ALA A 391 -1.54 8.08 16.77
CA ALA A 391 -0.83 8.25 15.51
C ALA A 391 -1.63 7.61 14.38
N LEU A 392 -1.65 8.29 13.22
CA LEU A 392 -2.45 7.82 12.09
C LEU A 392 -1.72 6.75 11.25
N SER A 393 -0.39 6.78 11.24
CA SER A 393 0.52 5.75 10.70
C SER A 393 1.90 5.97 11.33
N ASP A 394 2.82 5.02 11.14
CA ASP A 394 4.26 5.18 11.43
C ASP A 394 5.01 5.97 10.35
N HIS A 395 4.40 6.10 9.18
CA HIS A 395 4.82 7.00 8.12
C HIS A 395 4.06 8.33 8.15
N LYS A 396 4.64 9.34 7.51
CA LYS A 396 4.06 10.66 7.26
C LYS A 396 3.58 10.73 5.80
N PRO A 397 2.37 11.24 5.53
CA PRO A 397 1.94 11.50 4.17
C PRO A 397 2.85 12.54 3.51
N ILE A 398 3.15 12.34 2.23
CA ILE A 398 3.78 13.35 1.38
C ILE A 398 2.74 13.93 0.44
N TYR A 399 2.53 15.24 0.54
CA TYR A 399 1.64 16.01 -0.34
C TYR A 399 2.49 16.74 -1.38
N SER A 400 2.35 16.38 -2.64
CA SER A 400 3.11 16.96 -3.75
C SER A 400 2.22 17.76 -4.68
N THR A 401 2.72 18.90 -5.15
CA THR A 401 2.14 19.69 -6.26
C THR A 401 3.15 19.69 -7.40
N VAL A 402 2.72 19.21 -8.57
CA VAL A 402 3.55 19.09 -9.77
C VAL A 402 3.04 20.05 -10.82
N VAL A 403 3.89 20.96 -11.29
CA VAL A 403 3.58 21.93 -12.36
C VAL A 403 3.92 21.30 -13.71
N LEU A 404 2.91 21.23 -14.57
CA LEU A 404 2.93 20.55 -15.87
C LEU A 404 3.69 21.34 -16.94
#